data_AF-A0A948LWL0-F1
#
_entry.id   AF-A0A948LWL0-F1
#
_cell.length_a   1.000
_cell.length_b   1.000
_cell.length_c   1.000
_cell.angle_alpha   90.00
_cell.angle_beta   90.00
_cell.angle_gamma   90.00
#
_symmetry.space_group_name_H-M   'P 1'
#
loop_
_entity.id
_entity.type
_entity.pdbx_description
1 polymer ?
#
loop_
_entity_poly.entity_id
_entity_poly.type
_entity_poly.pdbx_seq_one_letter_code
_entity_poly.pdbx_strand_id
1 'polypeptide(L)'
;MSADSLCVSAGASSCADASERRARPDLRAIFESAYRVVFPLLDPKQNPSLGSPAHFVRIVLHEAFPDLHQQDISILSVAIERVFRERSKSECR
;
A
#
# COMPACT_ATOMS: atom_id res chain seq x y z
N MET A 1 -24.56 -40.84 -27.64
CA MET A 1 -23.46 -39.87 -27.84
C MET A 1 -23.80 -38.65 -27.03
N SER A 2 -23.16 -38.52 -25.87
CA SER A 2 -23.36 -37.43 -24.92
C SER A 2 -22.72 -36.14 -25.45
N ALA A 3 -23.44 -35.03 -25.33
CA ALA A 3 -22.86 -33.70 -25.36
C ALA A 3 -23.43 -32.95 -24.16
N ASP A 4 -22.79 -33.16 -23.02
CA ASP A 4 -22.85 -32.25 -21.89
C ASP A 4 -22.04 -31.01 -22.29
N SER A 5 -22.74 -29.90 -22.53
CA SER A 5 -22.12 -28.59 -22.64
C SER A 5 -22.71 -27.74 -21.52
N LEU A 6 -22.21 -27.98 -20.32
CA LEU A 6 -22.38 -27.11 -19.17
C LEU A 6 -21.87 -25.71 -19.55
N CYS A 7 -22.82 -24.81 -19.75
CA CYS A 7 -22.63 -23.38 -19.64
C CYS A 7 -22.09 -23.10 -18.23
N VAL A 8 -20.78 -22.89 -18.12
CA VAL A 8 -20.15 -22.46 -16.88
C VAL A 8 -20.63 -21.06 -16.56
N SER A 9 -21.65 -21.01 -15.70
CA SER A 9 -22.10 -19.81 -15.03
C SER A 9 -21.12 -19.52 -13.89
N ALA A 10 -20.06 -18.78 -14.20
CA ALA A 10 -19.26 -18.06 -13.23
C ALA A 10 -19.28 -16.60 -13.70
N GLY A 11 -19.95 -15.67 -13.05
CA GLY A 11 -20.06 -15.50 -11.61
C GLY A 11 -19.58 -14.07 -11.34
N ALA A 12 -20.44 -13.30 -10.68
CA ALA A 12 -20.19 -11.95 -10.17
C ALA A 12 -19.92 -10.86 -11.23
N SER A 13 -21.04 -10.33 -11.74
CA SER A 13 -21.16 -8.89 -11.92
C SER A 13 -20.80 -8.17 -10.62
N SER A 14 -19.63 -7.54 -10.57
CA SER A 14 -19.38 -6.37 -9.73
C SER A 14 -18.39 -5.46 -10.46
N CYS A 15 -18.91 -4.73 -11.44
CA CYS A 15 -18.21 -3.59 -12.04
C CYS A 15 -18.08 -2.39 -11.08
N ALA A 16 -18.58 -2.49 -9.84
CA ALA A 16 -18.58 -1.40 -8.86
C ALA A 16 -17.25 -1.25 -8.10
N ASP A 17 -16.42 -2.28 -8.01
CA ASP A 17 -15.22 -2.27 -7.16
C ASP A 17 -13.93 -1.84 -7.89
N ALA A 18 -13.92 -1.85 -9.22
CA ALA A 18 -12.76 -1.45 -10.00
C ALA A 18 -12.55 0.08 -10.06
N SER A 19 -13.61 0.86 -9.82
CA SER A 19 -13.53 2.33 -9.76
C SER A 19 -13.00 2.81 -8.41
N GLU A 20 -13.38 2.15 -7.31
CA GLU A 20 -12.91 2.50 -5.96
C GLU A 20 -11.42 2.21 -5.78
N ARG A 21 -10.92 1.15 -6.43
CA ARG A 21 -9.48 0.85 -6.52
C ARG A 21 -8.65 1.95 -7.22
N ARG A 22 -9.29 2.89 -7.93
CA ARG A 22 -8.65 4.03 -8.62
C ARG A 22 -9.09 5.39 -8.06
N ALA A 23 -9.80 5.43 -6.94
CA ALA A 23 -10.58 6.61 -6.56
C ALA A 23 -9.84 7.74 -5.84
N ARG A 24 -8.54 7.60 -5.56
CA ARG A 24 -7.78 8.61 -4.78
C ARG A 24 -6.46 8.99 -5.47
N PRO A 25 -6.51 9.70 -6.61
CA PRO A 25 -5.31 10.20 -7.26
C PRO A 25 -4.48 11.10 -6.32
N ASP A 26 -5.14 11.84 -5.43
CA ASP A 26 -4.51 12.72 -4.45
C ASP A 26 -3.61 11.94 -3.48
N LEU A 27 -4.09 10.82 -2.95
CA LEU A 27 -3.28 9.96 -2.07
C LEU A 27 -2.10 9.35 -2.81
N ARG A 28 -2.22 9.11 -4.12
CA ARG A 28 -1.12 8.59 -4.92
C ARG A 28 -0.03 9.64 -5.17
N ALA A 29 -0.40 10.90 -5.35
CA ALA A 29 0.55 12.01 -5.42
C ALA A 29 1.27 12.21 -4.08
N ILE A 30 0.53 12.12 -2.97
CA ILE A 30 1.10 12.20 -1.61
C ILE A 30 1.99 10.99 -1.32
N PHE A 31 1.61 9.80 -1.79
CA PHE A 31 2.35 8.55 -1.55
C PHE A 31 3.81 8.64 -1.97
N GLU A 32 4.13 9.20 -3.13
CA GLU A 32 5.52 9.30 -3.58
C GLU A 32 6.36 10.19 -2.67
N SER A 33 5.80 11.32 -2.24
CA SER A 33 6.44 12.25 -1.30
C SER A 33 6.60 11.61 0.07
N ALA A 34 5.53 11.03 0.60
CA ALA A 34 5.48 10.28 1.85
C ALA A 34 6.48 9.14 1.87
N TYR A 35 6.55 8.35 0.79
CA TYR A 35 7.48 7.23 0.65
C TYR A 35 8.93 7.70 0.75
N ARG A 36 9.30 8.80 0.09
CA ARG A 36 10.67 9.36 0.18
C ARG A 36 11.04 9.81 1.59
N VAL A 37 10.08 10.38 2.34
CA VAL A 37 10.31 10.85 3.71
C VAL A 37 10.51 9.67 4.67
N VAL A 38 9.71 8.61 4.54
CA VAL A 38 9.78 7.46 5.46
C VAL A 38 10.77 6.38 5.02
N PHE A 39 11.24 6.39 3.77
CA PHE A 39 12.17 5.41 3.22
C PHE A 39 13.44 5.22 4.09
N PRO A 40 14.11 6.29 4.59
CA PRO A 40 15.28 6.14 5.46
C PRO A 40 14.96 5.46 6.80
N LEU A 41 13.70 5.49 7.24
CA LEU A 41 13.24 4.85 8.48
C LEU A 41 12.86 3.38 8.28
N LEU A 42 12.63 2.96 7.05
CA LEU A 42 12.32 1.57 6.72
C LEU A 42 13.58 0.75 6.44
N ASP A 43 14.66 1.41 6.04
CA ASP A 43 15.90 0.74 5.68
C ASP A 43 16.65 0.23 6.92
N PRO A 44 16.71 -1.08 7.17
CA PRO A 44 17.27 -1.64 8.40
C PRO A 44 18.78 -1.41 8.53
N LYS A 45 19.48 -0.99 7.47
CA LYS A 45 20.90 -0.62 7.54
C LYS A 45 21.09 0.77 8.14
N GLN A 46 20.12 1.66 7.96
CA GLN A 46 20.18 3.02 8.50
C GLN A 46 19.76 3.08 9.97
N ASN A 47 18.93 2.14 10.44
CA ASN A 47 18.40 2.16 11.79
C ASN A 47 18.26 0.76 12.42
N PRO A 48 19.39 0.07 12.71
CA PRO A 48 19.42 -1.29 13.26
C PRO A 48 18.79 -1.43 14.65
N SER A 49 18.49 -0.32 15.33
CA SER A 49 17.92 -0.27 16.68
C SER A 49 16.46 0.20 16.72
N LEU A 50 15.86 0.58 15.58
CA LEU A 50 14.46 1.00 15.57
C LEU A 50 13.58 -0.25 15.71
N GLY A 51 12.66 -0.24 16.68
CA GLY A 51 11.67 -1.29 16.87
C GLY A 51 10.68 -1.37 15.70
N SER A 52 9.41 -1.71 15.96
CA SER A 52 8.41 -1.83 14.88
C SER A 52 8.35 -0.55 14.02
N PRO A 53 8.76 -0.59 12.74
CA PRO A 53 8.85 0.60 11.89
C PRO A 53 7.47 1.23 11.65
N ALA A 54 6.41 0.45 11.77
CA ALA A 54 5.02 0.87 11.56
C ALA A 54 4.61 2.08 12.42
N HIS A 55 5.03 2.12 13.69
CA HIS A 55 4.62 3.19 14.59
C HIS A 55 5.32 4.52 14.25
N PHE A 56 6.62 4.45 13.93
CA PHE A 56 7.41 5.62 13.52
C PHE A 56 6.97 6.15 12.16
N VAL A 57 6.65 5.28 11.20
CA VAL A 57 6.12 5.68 9.90
C VAL A 57 4.86 6.51 10.07
N ARG A 58 3.93 6.11 10.96
CA ARG A 58 2.71 6.91 11.21
C ARG A 58 3.00 8.27 11.84
N ILE A 59 3.92 8.33 12.79
CA ILE A 59 4.31 9.60 13.43
C ILE A 59 4.92 10.54 12.36
N VAL A 60 5.88 10.06 11.58
CA VAL A 60 6.56 10.88 10.56
C VAL A 60 5.60 11.31 9.45
N LEU A 61 4.65 10.45 9.05
CA LEU A 61 3.61 10.84 8.11
C LEU A 61 2.67 11.92 8.67
N HIS A 62 2.30 11.82 9.95
CA HIS A 62 1.47 12.83 10.61
C HIS A 62 2.21 14.17 10.75
N GLU A 63 3.50 14.15 11.09
CA GLU A 63 4.34 15.35 11.19
C GLU A 63 4.58 16.00 9.81
N ALA A 64 4.83 15.20 8.77
CA ALA A 64 5.05 15.69 7.42
C ALA A 64 3.76 16.17 6.74
N PHE A 65 2.61 15.63 7.15
CA PHE A 65 1.32 15.92 6.56
C PHE A 65 0.21 16.06 7.62
N PRO A 66 0.19 17.17 8.37
CA PRO A 66 -0.81 17.39 9.42
C PRO A 66 -2.24 17.54 8.90
N ASP A 67 -2.41 17.92 7.62
CA ASP A 67 -3.71 18.03 6.94
C ASP A 67 -4.31 16.68 6.51
N LEU A 68 -3.55 15.58 6.57
CA LEU A 68 -4.09 14.28 6.19
C LEU A 68 -4.92 13.65 7.30
N HIS A 69 -6.05 13.07 6.92
CA HIS A 69 -6.90 12.33 7.84
C HIS A 69 -6.18 11.08 8.37
N GLN A 70 -6.41 10.73 9.63
CA GLN A 70 -5.74 9.61 10.29
C GLN A 70 -5.98 8.25 9.58
N GLN A 71 -7.13 8.11 8.92
CA GLN A 71 -7.43 6.96 8.06
C GLN A 71 -6.51 6.91 6.83
N ASP A 72 -6.24 8.05 6.20
CA ASP A 72 -5.37 8.12 5.02
C ASP A 72 -3.91 7.88 5.38
N ILE A 73 -3.46 8.39 6.53
CA ILE A 73 -2.14 8.07 7.11
C ILE A 73 -2.01 6.56 7.34
N SER A 74 -3.07 5.93 7.85
CA SER A 74 -3.09 4.47 8.06
C SER A 74 -3.00 3.70 6.73
N ILE A 75 -3.75 4.12 5.71
CA ILE A 75 -3.70 3.52 4.37
C ILE A 75 -2.30 3.69 3.75
N LEU A 76 -1.72 4.89 3.83
CA LEU A 76 -0.38 5.18 3.33
C LEU A 76 0.67 4.33 4.04
N SER A 77 0.62 4.22 5.37
CA SER A 77 1.60 3.43 6.13
C SER A 77 1.64 1.96 5.68
N VAL A 78 0.48 1.33 5.51
CA VAL A 78 0.37 -0.06 5.03
C VAL A 78 0.84 -0.19 3.58
N ALA A 79 0.51 0.78 2.72
CA ALA A 79 0.93 0.78 1.32
C ALA A 79 2.46 0.88 1.20
N ILE A 80 3.09 1.77 1.98
CA ILE A 80 4.53 2.00 1.99
C ILE A 80 5.27 0.75 2.48
N GLU A 81 4.83 0.14 3.59
CA GLU A 81 5.41 -1.12 4.08
C GLU A 81 5.31 -2.26 3.07
N ARG A 82 4.16 -2.37 2.39
CA ARG A 82 3.97 -3.38 1.35
C ARG A 82 4.94 -3.18 0.21
N VAL A 83 5.05 -1.95 -0.32
CA VAL A 83 5.97 -1.65 -1.43
C VAL A 83 7.42 -1.88 -1.02
N PHE A 84 7.81 -1.45 0.18
CA PHE A 84 9.16 -1.70 0.71
C PHE A 84 9.48 -3.20 0.76
N ARG A 85 8.61 -4.00 1.37
CA ARG A 85 8.79 -5.46 1.45
C ARG A 85 8.86 -6.13 0.09
N GLU A 86 8.01 -5.72 -0.86
CA GLU A 86 8.04 -6.30 -2.22
C GLU A 86 9.31 -5.89 -2.98
N ARG A 87 9.83 -4.67 -2.77
CA ARG A 87 11.12 -4.22 -3.32
C ARG A 87 12.28 -5.02 -2.73
N SER A 88 12.33 -5.18 -1.40
CA SER A 88 13.38 -5.97 -0.73
C SER A 88 13.39 -7.43 -1.16
N LYS A 89 12.23 -8.03 -1.45
CA LYS A 89 12.15 -9.39 -2.01
C LYS A 89 12.65 -9.47 -3.45
N SER A 90 12.42 -8.42 -4.24
CA SER A 90 12.76 -8.37 -5.67
C SER A 90 14.26 -8.15 -5.90
N GLU A 91 14.94 -7.45 -4.98
CA GLU A 91 16.39 -7.22 -5.02
C GLU A 91 17.22 -8.49 -4.71
N CYS A 92 16.60 -9.53 -4.13
CA CYS A 92 17.24 -10.82 -3.85
C CYS A 92 17.16 -11.83 -5.01
N ARG A 93 17.01 -11.38 -6.27
CA ARG A 93 16.86 -12.26 -7.44
C ARG A 93 18.05 -12.20 -8.38
#